data_AF-A0A9D7H6B6-F1
#
_entry.id   AF-A0A9D7H6B6-F1
#
_cell.length_a   1.000
_cell.length_b   1.000
_cell.length_c   1.000
_cell.angle_alpha   90.00
_cell.angle_beta   90.00
_cell.angle_gamma   90.00
#
_symmetry.space_group_name_H-M   'P 1'
#
loop_
_entity.id
_entity.type
_entity.pdbx_description
1 polymer ?
#
loop_
_entity_poly.entity_id
_entity_poly.type
_entity_poly.pdbx_seq_one_letter_code
_entity_poly.pdbx_strand_id
1 'polypeptide(L)'
;MGFFRWLSNVFGGRQATVAPVSKELRRPTSLMPPPGDPVRMAWDQLKSFVARCEAQSLDLAGLHVDDPIGFCAVRARIEERKLAGTSAEEATLAEGFSCVDHWVVVERYFQARYSELVRLPTGKVAVRYVEAFQRATERAEHQVNGERTRLEQAASLREPIAGVTLERFAEISAMLAFLGSDATRARTTEVLASFGIGAATFGSVRRGWETRMEGDSTKSLRRTFRAAWTFTQEQLASGKLKVAGTVDQEISKVSTRYTWVESMEARPEYRSSMMTG
;
A
#
# COMPACT_ATOMS: atom_id res chain seq x y z
N MET A 1 -12.41 9.69 -2.14
CA MET A 1 -12.21 9.63 -3.62
C MET A 1 -13.23 10.50 -4.39
N GLY A 2 -13.49 11.75 -3.99
CA GLY A 2 -14.62 12.54 -4.55
C GLY A 2 -14.27 13.77 -5.41
N PHE A 3 -13.14 14.43 -5.17
CA PHE A 3 -12.89 15.78 -5.72
C PHE A 3 -11.96 15.82 -6.94
N PHE A 4 -10.95 14.93 -7.01
CA PHE A 4 -10.12 14.77 -8.22
C PHE A 4 -10.96 14.42 -9.46
N ARG A 5 -12.05 13.65 -9.29
CA ARG A 5 -13.00 13.31 -10.37
C ARG A 5 -13.85 14.52 -10.81
N TRP A 6 -14.10 15.49 -9.93
CA TRP A 6 -14.82 16.72 -10.27
C TRP A 6 -13.94 17.66 -11.09
N LEU A 7 -12.67 17.86 -10.71
CA LEU A 7 -11.72 18.65 -11.51
C LEU A 7 -11.41 17.98 -12.86
N SER A 8 -11.28 16.65 -12.92
CA SER A 8 -11.09 15.94 -14.20
C SER A 8 -12.31 16.03 -15.13
N ASN A 9 -13.54 16.08 -14.60
CA ASN A 9 -14.74 16.24 -15.43
C ASN A 9 -14.98 17.70 -15.88
N VAL A 10 -14.50 18.69 -15.13
CA VAL A 10 -14.64 20.12 -15.48
C VAL A 10 -13.51 20.60 -16.38
N PHE A 11 -12.29 20.03 -16.27
CA PHE A 11 -11.10 20.51 -16.97
C PHE A 11 -10.47 19.48 -17.94
N GLY A 12 -10.95 18.22 -17.96
CA GLY A 12 -10.41 17.13 -18.78
C GLY A 12 -10.96 17.08 -20.21
N GLY A 13 -10.69 18.11 -21.01
CA GLY A 13 -10.82 18.00 -22.47
C GLY A 13 -9.72 17.06 -23.02
N ARG A 14 -10.13 15.99 -23.73
CA ARG A 14 -9.23 15.08 -24.48
C ARG A 14 -8.14 15.89 -25.20
N GLN A 15 -6.87 15.60 -24.92
CA GLN A 15 -5.77 16.11 -25.72
C GLN A 15 -5.89 15.55 -27.13
N ALA A 16 -6.33 16.38 -28.07
CA ALA A 16 -6.20 16.09 -29.49
C ALA A 16 -4.73 16.27 -29.88
N THR A 17 -4.13 15.21 -30.42
CA THR A 17 -2.82 15.24 -31.06
C THR A 17 -2.91 16.13 -32.30
N VAL A 18 -2.27 17.31 -32.30
CA VAL A 18 -2.26 18.23 -33.43
C VAL A 18 -0.84 18.39 -33.96
N ALA A 19 -0.71 18.17 -35.28
CA ALA A 19 0.49 18.29 -36.09
C ALA A 19 1.07 19.72 -36.14
N PRO A 20 2.36 19.90 -36.48
CA PRO A 20 3.00 21.21 -36.46
C PRO A 20 2.56 22.06 -37.65
N VAL A 21 1.99 23.25 -37.38
CA VAL A 21 1.77 24.30 -38.37
C VAL A 21 2.61 25.51 -37.98
N SER A 22 3.67 25.76 -38.74
CA SER A 22 4.41 27.02 -38.73
C SER A 22 3.55 28.09 -39.40
N LYS A 23 3.17 29.14 -38.66
CA LYS A 23 2.75 30.43 -39.25
C LYS A 23 2.87 31.59 -38.26
N GLU A 24 3.73 32.51 -38.65
CA GLU A 24 3.82 33.96 -38.38
C GLU A 24 3.16 34.54 -37.12
N LEU A 25 4.04 35.05 -36.26
CA LEU A 25 3.79 35.74 -35.01
C LEU A 25 3.29 37.18 -35.24
N ARG A 26 2.00 37.36 -35.57
CA ARG A 26 1.34 38.67 -35.36
C ARG A 26 0.95 38.79 -33.89
N ARG A 27 1.63 39.67 -33.14
CA ARG A 27 1.25 40.03 -31.76
C ARG A 27 -0.14 40.67 -31.76
N PRO A 28 -1.17 40.07 -31.14
CA PRO A 28 -2.43 40.75 -30.92
C PRO A 28 -2.28 41.67 -29.71
N THR A 29 -2.25 42.98 -29.98
CA THR A 29 -2.44 44.03 -28.98
C THR A 29 -3.90 44.05 -28.55
N SER A 30 -4.30 43.11 -27.69
CA SER A 30 -5.49 43.24 -26.84
C SER A 30 -5.35 42.28 -25.67
N LEU A 31 -5.03 42.84 -24.50
CA LEU A 31 -4.69 42.12 -23.27
C LEU A 31 -5.92 41.68 -22.47
N MET A 32 -7.14 42.03 -22.88
CA MET A 32 -8.36 41.63 -22.18
C MET A 32 -9.09 40.52 -22.94
N PRO A 33 -9.17 39.30 -22.38
CA PRO A 33 -10.06 38.28 -22.91
C PRO A 33 -11.52 38.76 -22.82
N PRO A 34 -12.40 38.29 -23.71
CA PRO A 34 -13.80 38.68 -23.72
C PRO A 34 -14.46 38.38 -22.36
N PRO A 35 -15.35 39.26 -21.87
CA PRO A 35 -16.16 38.97 -20.69
C PRO A 35 -16.98 37.69 -20.93
N GLY A 36 -16.83 36.70 -20.05
CA GLY A 36 -17.48 35.38 -20.16
C GLY A 36 -16.55 34.16 -20.25
N ASP A 37 -15.23 34.32 -20.10
CA ASP A 37 -14.31 33.17 -20.02
C ASP A 37 -14.59 32.33 -18.75
N PRO A 38 -15.06 31.06 -18.87
CA PRO A 38 -15.40 30.22 -17.73
C PRO A 38 -14.19 29.95 -16.82
N VAL A 39 -12.96 29.96 -17.35
CA VAL A 39 -11.74 29.76 -16.56
C VAL A 39 -11.51 30.94 -15.63
N ARG A 40 -11.74 32.16 -16.12
CA ARG A 40 -11.60 33.38 -15.31
C ARG A 40 -12.67 33.46 -14.22
N MET A 41 -13.90 33.08 -14.54
CA MET A 41 -14.98 33.00 -13.53
C MET A 41 -14.63 31.99 -12.42
N ALA A 42 -14.11 30.82 -12.77
CA ALA A 42 -13.68 29.81 -11.80
C ALA A 42 -12.53 30.33 -10.93
N TRP A 43 -11.58 31.03 -11.52
CA TRP A 43 -10.48 31.69 -10.81
C TRP A 43 -10.98 32.75 -9.82
N ASP A 44 -11.89 33.62 -10.25
CA ASP A 44 -12.46 34.67 -9.39
C ASP A 44 -13.25 34.06 -8.22
N GLN A 45 -13.94 32.94 -8.44
CA GLN A 45 -14.60 32.17 -7.38
C GLN A 45 -13.60 31.58 -6.37
N LEU A 46 -12.46 31.07 -6.83
CA LEU A 46 -11.39 30.57 -5.95
C LEU A 46 -10.81 31.69 -5.10
N LYS A 47 -10.54 32.87 -5.67
CA LYS A 47 -10.01 34.00 -4.90
C LYS A 47 -11.02 34.63 -3.97
N SER A 48 -12.29 34.67 -4.36
CA SER A 48 -13.38 35.04 -3.46
C SER A 48 -13.51 34.06 -2.29
N PHE A 49 -13.28 32.76 -2.52
CA PHE A 49 -13.26 31.76 -1.46
C PHE A 49 -12.09 31.96 -0.49
N VAL A 50 -10.86 32.15 -0.99
CA VAL A 50 -9.68 32.45 -0.18
C VAL A 50 -9.91 33.70 0.68
N ALA A 51 -10.40 34.79 0.07
CA ALA A 51 -10.67 36.04 0.78
C ALA A 51 -11.72 35.86 1.90
N ARG A 52 -12.76 35.04 1.68
CA ARG A 52 -13.74 34.72 2.73
C ARG A 52 -13.13 33.92 3.87
N CYS A 53 -12.32 32.90 3.59
CA CYS A 53 -11.65 32.11 4.61
C CYS A 53 -10.71 32.98 5.47
N GLU A 54 -9.97 33.88 4.84
CA GLU A 54 -9.07 34.82 5.54
C GLU A 54 -9.85 35.83 6.39
N ALA A 55 -10.93 36.40 5.86
CA ALA A 55 -11.81 37.30 6.61
C ALA A 55 -12.47 36.61 7.82
N GLN A 56 -12.74 35.31 7.73
CA GLN A 56 -13.32 34.50 8.80
C GLN A 56 -12.26 33.91 9.75
N SER A 57 -10.97 34.13 9.49
CA SER A 57 -9.87 33.52 10.26
C SER A 57 -10.02 32.00 10.37
N LEU A 58 -10.16 31.34 9.20
CA LEU A 58 -10.22 29.88 9.12
C LEU A 58 -9.14 29.24 10.00
N ASP A 59 -9.55 28.37 10.93
CA ASP A 59 -8.64 27.58 11.72
C ASP A 59 -7.85 26.64 10.81
N LEU A 60 -6.52 26.65 10.92
CA LEU A 60 -5.63 25.83 10.10
C LEU A 60 -5.01 24.67 10.91
N ALA A 61 -5.48 24.42 12.15
CA ALA A 61 -4.97 23.36 13.02
C ALA A 61 -3.44 23.41 13.20
N GLY A 62 -2.89 24.62 13.34
CA GLY A 62 -1.45 24.85 13.49
C GLY A 62 -0.64 24.86 12.20
N LEU A 63 -1.26 24.67 11.02
CA LEU A 63 -0.58 24.85 9.74
C LEU A 63 -0.29 26.34 9.46
N HIS A 64 0.90 26.60 8.92
CA HIS A 64 1.25 27.93 8.46
C HIS A 64 0.73 28.18 7.04
N VAL A 65 0.10 29.33 6.83
CA VAL A 65 -0.56 29.70 5.57
C VAL A 65 0.37 29.79 4.36
N ASP A 66 1.65 30.09 4.62
CA ASP A 66 2.70 30.18 3.59
C ASP A 66 3.61 28.93 3.52
N ASP A 67 3.25 27.84 4.20
CA ASP A 67 4.01 26.59 4.18
C ASP A 67 3.28 25.48 3.39
N PRO A 68 3.48 25.39 2.07
CA PRO A 68 2.86 24.36 1.26
C PRO A 68 3.45 22.96 1.55
N ILE A 69 4.67 22.89 2.09
CA ILE A 69 5.36 21.65 2.40
C ILE A 69 4.74 21.05 3.67
N GLY A 70 4.58 21.86 4.72
CA GLY A 70 3.90 21.47 5.96
C GLY A 70 2.47 20.98 5.70
N PHE A 71 1.70 21.69 4.87
CA PHE A 71 0.37 21.23 4.46
C PHE A 71 0.40 19.87 3.75
N CYS A 72 1.29 19.69 2.76
CA CYS A 72 1.39 18.43 2.03
C CYS A 72 1.84 17.26 2.93
N ALA A 73 2.68 17.54 3.94
CA ALA A 73 3.10 16.55 4.93
C ALA A 73 1.95 16.11 5.84
N VAL A 74 1.11 17.04 6.32
CA VAL A 74 -0.14 16.71 7.04
C VAL A 74 -1.04 15.84 6.19
N ARG A 75 -1.28 16.23 4.92
CA ARG A 75 -2.08 15.44 3.98
C ARG A 75 -1.55 14.02 3.81
N ALA A 76 -0.22 13.87 3.66
CA ALA A 76 0.41 12.55 3.54
C ALA A 76 0.17 11.69 4.79
N ARG A 77 0.34 12.24 6.00
CA ARG A 77 0.08 11.50 7.25
C ARG A 77 -1.37 11.06 7.41
N ILE A 78 -2.34 11.90 7.04
CA ILE A 78 -3.76 11.54 7.05
C ILE A 78 -4.00 10.33 6.12
N GLU A 79 -3.46 10.37 4.91
CA GLU A 79 -3.60 9.27 3.95
C GLU A 79 -2.86 7.99 4.41
N GLU A 80 -1.67 8.11 5.00
CA GLU A 80 -0.94 6.99 5.59
C GLU A 80 -1.74 6.31 6.71
N ARG A 81 -2.36 7.08 7.61
CA ARG A 81 -3.23 6.51 8.66
C ARG A 81 -4.44 5.78 8.08
N LYS A 82 -5.04 6.33 7.02
CA LYS A 82 -6.14 5.67 6.31
C LYS A 82 -5.68 4.37 5.65
N LEU A 83 -4.49 4.34 5.06
CA LEU A 83 -3.88 3.11 4.53
C LEU A 83 -3.62 2.06 5.62
N ALA A 84 -3.29 2.49 6.84
CA ALA A 84 -3.16 1.62 8.01
C ALA A 84 -4.51 1.15 8.59
N GLY A 85 -5.65 1.51 7.98
CA GLY A 85 -6.98 1.08 8.39
C GLY A 85 -7.69 2.01 9.38
N THR A 86 -7.11 3.18 9.69
CA THR A 86 -7.76 4.20 10.53
C THR A 86 -8.92 4.84 9.77
N SER A 87 -10.02 5.17 10.46
CA SER A 87 -11.13 5.90 9.85
C SER A 87 -10.69 7.30 9.39
N ALA A 88 -11.40 7.88 8.40
CA ALA A 88 -11.08 9.23 7.93
C ALA A 88 -11.23 10.29 9.04
N GLU A 89 -12.18 10.11 9.95
CA GLU A 89 -12.44 11.01 11.07
C GLU A 89 -11.34 10.93 12.13
N GLU A 90 -10.96 9.74 12.57
CA GLU A 90 -9.85 9.58 13.52
C GLU A 90 -8.52 10.08 12.92
N ALA A 91 -8.30 9.85 11.62
CA ALA A 91 -7.09 10.30 10.95
C ALA A 91 -6.97 11.84 10.91
N THR A 92 -8.07 12.56 10.68
CA THR A 92 -8.10 14.03 10.68
C THR A 92 -8.05 14.61 12.09
N LEU A 93 -8.78 14.03 13.04
CA LEU A 93 -8.72 14.42 14.47
C LEU A 93 -7.29 14.30 15.01
N ALA A 94 -6.57 13.24 14.64
CA ALA A 94 -5.19 13.01 15.05
C ALA A 94 -4.18 14.02 14.48
N GLU A 95 -4.53 14.80 13.45
CA GLU A 95 -3.74 15.95 12.96
C GLU A 95 -4.26 17.30 13.50
N GLY A 96 -5.20 17.29 14.45
CA GLY A 96 -5.70 18.51 15.10
C GLY A 96 -6.89 19.18 14.42
N PHE A 97 -7.45 18.60 13.34
CA PHE A 97 -8.68 19.12 12.73
C PHE A 97 -9.91 18.72 13.57
N SER A 98 -10.91 19.58 13.64
CA SER A 98 -12.13 19.33 14.43
C SER A 98 -13.06 18.25 13.86
N CYS A 99 -13.06 18.07 12.54
CA CYS A 99 -13.81 17.03 11.84
C CYS A 99 -13.30 16.86 10.39
N VAL A 100 -13.85 15.89 9.66
CA VAL A 100 -13.51 15.67 8.23
C VAL A 100 -13.89 16.87 7.37
N ASP A 101 -15.03 17.53 7.62
CA ASP A 101 -15.45 18.68 6.83
C ASP A 101 -14.51 19.89 7.02
N HIS A 102 -14.02 20.09 8.24
CA HIS A 102 -13.00 21.09 8.53
C HIS A 102 -11.72 20.82 7.71
N TRP A 103 -11.24 19.56 7.70
CA TRP A 103 -10.11 19.17 6.86
C TRP A 103 -10.35 19.44 5.36
N VAL A 104 -11.54 19.12 4.85
CA VAL A 104 -11.90 19.37 3.44
C VAL A 104 -11.87 20.87 3.10
N VAL A 105 -12.33 21.73 4.02
CA VAL A 105 -12.27 23.19 3.84
C VAL A 105 -10.84 23.68 3.82
N VAL A 106 -9.97 23.21 4.73
CA VAL A 106 -8.55 23.57 4.79
C VAL A 106 -7.81 23.09 3.53
N GLU A 107 -8.05 21.86 3.08
CA GLU A 107 -7.47 21.35 1.84
C GLU A 107 -7.86 22.23 0.64
N ARG A 108 -9.15 22.58 0.53
CA ARG A 108 -9.62 23.48 -0.53
C ARG A 108 -8.99 24.87 -0.42
N TYR A 109 -8.80 25.38 0.79
CA TYR A 109 -8.15 26.67 1.03
C TYR A 109 -6.72 26.68 0.51
N PHE A 110 -5.90 25.70 0.87
CA PHE A 110 -4.53 25.59 0.37
C PHE A 110 -4.48 25.42 -1.16
N GLN A 111 -5.32 24.56 -1.73
CA GLN A 111 -5.41 24.41 -3.19
C GLN A 111 -5.75 25.73 -3.90
N ALA A 112 -6.75 26.46 -3.40
CA ALA A 112 -7.17 27.74 -3.97
C ALA A 112 -6.13 28.85 -3.78
N ARG A 113 -5.47 28.90 -2.63
CA ARG A 113 -4.42 29.87 -2.30
C ARG A 113 -3.23 29.71 -3.23
N TYR A 114 -2.74 28.48 -3.36
CA TYR A 114 -1.60 28.12 -4.20
C TYR A 114 -1.99 27.83 -5.66
N SER A 115 -3.16 28.28 -6.10
CA SER A 115 -3.50 28.34 -7.52
C SER A 115 -3.10 29.70 -8.11
N GLU A 116 -2.74 29.69 -9.38
CA GLU A 116 -2.44 30.86 -10.24
C GLU A 116 -3.12 30.75 -11.61
N LEU A 117 -3.44 31.90 -12.21
CA LEU A 117 -3.99 31.98 -13.55
C LEU A 117 -2.85 32.17 -14.56
N VAL A 118 -2.63 31.18 -15.43
CA VAL A 118 -1.49 31.13 -16.37
C VAL A 118 -2.00 31.13 -17.81
N ARG A 119 -1.31 31.85 -18.70
CA ARG A 119 -1.53 31.76 -20.15
C ARG A 119 -0.62 30.69 -20.75
N LEU A 120 -1.21 29.69 -21.37
CA LEU A 120 -0.50 28.59 -22.03
C LEU A 120 0.16 29.06 -23.34
N PRO A 121 1.14 28.31 -23.89
CA PRO A 121 1.72 28.58 -25.20
C PRO A 121 0.69 28.65 -26.34
N THR A 122 -0.46 27.99 -26.18
CA THR A 122 -1.60 28.03 -27.10
C THR A 122 -2.40 29.33 -27.06
N GLY A 123 -2.06 30.26 -26.16
CA GLY A 123 -2.81 31.49 -25.90
C GLY A 123 -4.03 31.30 -24.99
N LYS A 124 -4.41 30.06 -24.67
CA LYS A 124 -5.51 29.75 -23.73
C LYS A 124 -5.10 30.06 -22.30
N VAL A 125 -6.05 30.49 -21.49
CA VAL A 125 -5.88 30.71 -20.05
C VAL A 125 -6.24 29.42 -19.29
N ALA A 126 -5.49 29.10 -18.24
CA ALA A 126 -5.74 27.95 -17.36
C ALA A 126 -5.41 28.32 -15.91
N VAL A 127 -6.08 27.66 -14.96
CA VAL A 127 -5.67 27.68 -13.54
C VAL A 127 -4.67 26.56 -13.32
N ARG A 128 -3.54 26.86 -12.69
CA ARG A 128 -2.49 25.91 -12.33
C ARG A 128 -2.08 26.10 -10.88
N TYR A 129 -1.45 25.09 -10.29
CA TYR A 129 -0.79 25.29 -9.01
C TYR A 129 0.54 26.01 -9.19
N VAL A 130 0.89 26.85 -8.21
CA VAL A 130 2.21 27.44 -8.07
C VAL A 130 3.23 26.29 -7.96
N GLU A 131 4.37 26.43 -8.64
CA GLU A 131 5.38 25.38 -8.78
C GLU A 131 5.83 24.77 -7.45
N ALA A 132 6.00 25.58 -6.41
CA ALA A 132 6.37 25.11 -5.08
C ALA A 132 5.33 24.16 -4.46
N PHE A 133 4.03 24.50 -4.58
CA PHE A 133 2.94 23.66 -4.10
C PHE A 133 2.79 22.41 -4.95
N GLN A 134 2.94 22.52 -6.26
CA GLN A 134 2.93 21.37 -7.17
C GLN A 134 4.02 20.36 -6.80
N ARG A 135 5.28 20.81 -6.63
CA ARG A 135 6.38 19.92 -6.20
C ARG A 135 6.15 19.28 -4.84
N ALA A 136 5.60 20.03 -3.88
CA ALA A 136 5.26 19.49 -2.56
C ALA A 136 4.16 18.41 -2.65
N THR A 137 3.15 18.66 -3.47
CA THR A 137 2.05 17.73 -3.76
C THR A 137 2.57 16.44 -4.40
N GLU A 138 3.41 16.55 -5.42
CA GLU A 138 4.02 15.40 -6.12
C GLU A 138 4.89 14.55 -5.18
N ARG A 139 5.68 15.17 -4.29
CA ARG A 139 6.49 14.45 -3.30
C ARG A 139 5.62 13.69 -2.30
N ALA A 140 4.59 14.34 -1.77
CA ALA A 140 3.65 13.71 -0.84
C ALA A 140 2.90 12.55 -1.50
N GLU A 141 2.48 12.71 -2.76
CA GLU A 141 1.84 11.63 -3.52
C GLU A 141 2.79 10.47 -3.81
N HIS A 142 4.04 10.76 -4.17
CA HIS A 142 5.05 9.72 -4.36
C HIS A 142 5.29 8.92 -3.08
N GLN A 143 5.33 9.57 -1.92
CA GLN A 143 5.46 8.91 -0.62
C GLN A 143 4.27 7.98 -0.34
N VAL A 144 3.04 8.50 -0.42
CA VAL A 144 1.82 7.72 -0.15
C VAL A 144 1.66 6.57 -1.15
N ASN A 145 1.96 6.79 -2.44
CA ASN A 145 1.91 5.75 -3.46
C ASN A 145 3.00 4.69 -3.25
N GLY A 146 4.19 5.09 -2.79
CA GLY A 146 5.24 4.16 -2.40
C GLY A 146 4.78 3.23 -1.29
N GLU A 147 4.16 3.78 -0.24
CA GLU A 147 3.63 2.97 0.86
C GLU A 147 2.44 2.10 0.42
N ARG A 148 1.51 2.62 -0.39
CA ARG A 148 0.42 1.81 -0.96
C ARG A 148 0.96 0.64 -1.76
N THR A 149 1.92 0.89 -2.65
CA THR A 149 2.55 -0.16 -3.47
C THR A 149 3.23 -1.19 -2.59
N ARG A 150 3.91 -0.76 -1.53
CA ARG A 150 4.54 -1.66 -0.55
C ARG A 150 3.51 -2.53 0.17
N LEU A 151 2.40 -1.96 0.61
CA LEU A 151 1.31 -2.68 1.27
C LEU A 151 0.64 -3.68 0.31
N GLU A 152 0.38 -3.27 -0.93
CA GLU A 152 -0.18 -4.14 -1.98
C GLU A 152 0.78 -5.30 -2.31
N GLN A 153 2.09 -5.03 -2.43
CA GLN A 153 3.10 -6.07 -2.61
C GLN A 153 3.15 -7.02 -1.42
N ALA A 154 3.12 -6.49 -0.19
CA ALA A 154 3.10 -7.31 1.03
C ALA A 154 1.83 -8.17 1.12
N ALA A 155 0.68 -7.65 0.67
CA ALA A 155 -0.57 -8.39 0.58
C ALA A 155 -0.51 -9.49 -0.49
N SER A 156 0.01 -9.17 -1.68
CA SER A 156 0.17 -10.14 -2.78
C SER A 156 1.10 -11.28 -2.42
N LEU A 157 2.18 -10.99 -1.68
CA LEU A 157 3.09 -12.02 -1.16
C LEU A 157 2.38 -13.04 -0.26
N ARG A 158 1.27 -12.66 0.39
CA ARG A 158 0.47 -13.53 1.27
C ARG A 158 -0.68 -14.25 0.56
N GLU A 159 -0.89 -14.02 -0.73
CA GLU A 159 -1.95 -14.71 -1.48
C GLU A 159 -1.76 -16.24 -1.47
N PRO A 160 -2.82 -17.04 -1.26
CA PRO A 160 -2.73 -18.49 -1.28
C PRO A 160 -2.16 -19.03 -2.59
N ILE A 161 -1.24 -19.99 -2.50
CA ILE A 161 -0.71 -20.69 -3.68
C ILE A 161 -1.53 -21.96 -3.89
N ALA A 162 -2.20 -22.08 -5.03
CA ALA A 162 -3.14 -23.18 -5.32
C ALA A 162 -4.19 -23.38 -4.20
N GLY A 163 -4.68 -22.29 -3.62
CA GLY A 163 -5.65 -22.31 -2.51
C GLY A 163 -5.06 -22.58 -1.12
N VAL A 164 -3.74 -22.77 -1.01
CA VAL A 164 -3.06 -23.05 0.26
C VAL A 164 -2.41 -21.78 0.81
N THR A 165 -2.94 -21.26 1.91
CA THR A 165 -2.37 -20.14 2.69
C THR A 165 -1.01 -20.52 3.29
N LEU A 166 -0.21 -19.53 3.67
CA LEU A 166 1.11 -19.77 4.28
C LEU A 166 1.01 -20.56 5.60
N GLU A 167 0.01 -20.27 6.43
CA GLU A 167 -0.24 -20.91 7.72
C GLU A 167 -0.61 -22.38 7.51
N ARG A 168 -1.56 -22.65 6.60
CA ARG A 168 -1.91 -24.02 6.20
C ARG A 168 -0.72 -24.79 5.62
N PHE A 169 0.13 -24.13 4.83
CA PHE A 169 1.38 -24.72 4.35
C PHE A 169 2.33 -25.07 5.52
N ALA A 170 2.45 -24.20 6.52
CA ALA A 170 3.24 -24.46 7.73
C ALA A 170 2.69 -25.64 8.54
N GLU A 171 1.37 -25.73 8.70
CA GLU A 171 0.70 -26.85 9.37
C GLU A 171 0.99 -28.18 8.69
N ILE A 172 0.77 -28.27 7.36
CA ILE A 172 1.05 -29.48 6.58
C ILE A 172 2.51 -29.88 6.75
N SER A 173 3.41 -28.90 6.61
CA SER A 173 4.85 -29.17 6.67
C SER A 173 5.26 -29.65 8.07
N ALA A 174 4.64 -29.13 9.14
CA ALA A 174 4.86 -29.58 10.51
C ALA A 174 4.37 -31.02 10.72
N MET A 175 3.18 -31.35 10.23
CA MET A 175 2.65 -32.73 10.31
C MET A 175 3.52 -33.72 9.54
N LEU A 176 4.01 -33.34 8.37
CA LEU A 176 4.93 -34.17 7.59
C LEU A 176 6.26 -34.38 8.31
N ALA A 177 6.82 -33.35 8.94
CA ALA A 177 8.02 -33.50 9.75
C ALA A 177 7.79 -34.37 11.00
N PHE A 178 6.60 -34.29 11.59
CA PHE A 178 6.22 -35.09 12.75
C PHE A 178 6.17 -36.60 12.45
N LEU A 179 5.94 -37.00 11.19
CA LEU A 179 6.03 -38.41 10.79
C LEU A 179 7.42 -39.01 11.04
N GLY A 180 8.50 -38.22 11.00
CA GLY A 180 9.86 -38.68 11.30
C GLY A 180 10.27 -39.92 10.49
N SER A 181 10.62 -41.01 11.19
CA SER A 181 10.99 -42.30 10.59
C SER A 181 9.83 -43.01 9.89
N ASP A 182 8.58 -42.67 10.23
CA ASP A 182 7.38 -43.32 9.70
C ASP A 182 6.87 -42.65 8.41
N ALA A 183 7.64 -41.69 7.87
CA ALA A 183 7.35 -40.95 6.65
C ALA A 183 7.44 -41.85 5.40
N THR A 184 6.48 -42.75 5.24
CA THR A 184 6.29 -43.51 4.01
C THR A 184 5.52 -42.70 2.97
N ARG A 185 5.60 -43.08 1.70
CA ARG A 185 4.83 -42.44 0.62
C ARG A 185 3.32 -42.51 0.88
N ALA A 186 2.83 -43.62 1.43
CA ALA A 186 1.43 -43.80 1.78
C ALA A 186 1.01 -42.82 2.89
N ARG A 187 1.74 -42.77 4.01
CA ARG A 187 1.48 -41.84 5.12
C ARG A 187 1.54 -40.37 4.70
N THR A 188 2.55 -40.01 3.91
CA THR A 188 2.66 -38.66 3.34
C THR A 188 1.42 -38.32 2.50
N THR A 189 0.94 -39.28 1.69
CA THR A 189 -0.25 -39.08 0.86
C THR A 189 -1.52 -38.94 1.71
N GLU A 190 -1.67 -39.73 2.78
CA GLU A 190 -2.78 -39.61 3.73
C GLU A 190 -2.83 -38.25 4.41
N VAL A 191 -1.67 -37.75 4.88
CA VAL A 191 -1.57 -36.41 5.46
C VAL A 191 -2.00 -35.37 4.44
N LEU A 192 -1.44 -35.37 3.23
CA LEU A 192 -1.82 -34.39 2.21
C LEU A 192 -3.30 -34.49 1.80
N ALA A 193 -3.85 -35.70 1.71
CA ALA A 193 -5.25 -35.93 1.39
C ALA A 193 -6.19 -35.38 2.47
N SER A 194 -5.81 -35.41 3.76
CA SER A 194 -6.59 -34.79 4.84
C SER A 194 -6.71 -33.25 4.71
N PHE A 195 -5.87 -32.64 3.88
CA PHE A 195 -5.91 -31.22 3.54
C PHE A 195 -6.53 -30.96 2.17
N GLY A 196 -7.01 -32.00 1.47
CA GLY A 196 -7.57 -31.90 0.13
C GLY A 196 -6.53 -31.62 -0.97
N ILE A 197 -5.26 -31.92 -0.72
CA ILE A 197 -4.15 -31.57 -1.62
C ILE A 197 -3.47 -32.84 -2.14
N GLY A 198 -3.22 -32.92 -3.44
CA GLY A 198 -2.42 -34.00 -4.03
C GLY A 198 -0.91 -33.74 -3.91
N ALA A 199 -0.10 -34.80 -3.95
CA ALA A 199 1.37 -34.70 -3.83
C ALA A 199 2.02 -33.75 -4.85
N ALA A 200 1.55 -33.76 -6.11
CA ALA A 200 2.04 -32.86 -7.15
C ALA A 200 1.71 -31.38 -6.83
N THR A 201 0.48 -31.11 -6.40
CA THR A 201 0.05 -29.78 -5.96
C THR A 201 0.88 -29.30 -4.78
N PHE A 202 1.10 -30.15 -3.77
CA PHE A 202 1.91 -29.79 -2.61
C PHE A 202 3.36 -29.45 -2.99
N GLY A 203 3.98 -30.19 -3.92
CA GLY A 203 5.32 -29.86 -4.42
C GLY A 203 5.39 -28.48 -5.11
N SER A 204 4.34 -28.07 -5.81
CA SER A 204 4.23 -26.73 -6.39
C SER A 204 4.05 -25.65 -5.32
N VAL A 205 3.10 -25.87 -4.40
CA VAL A 205 2.82 -24.98 -3.25
C VAL A 205 4.08 -24.75 -2.42
N ARG A 206 4.80 -25.82 -2.09
CA ARG A 206 6.06 -25.77 -1.35
C ARG A 206 7.07 -24.89 -2.04
N ARG A 207 7.39 -25.15 -3.32
CA ARG A 207 8.37 -24.34 -4.07
C ARG A 207 7.94 -22.88 -4.15
N GLY A 208 6.66 -22.62 -4.40
CA GLY A 208 6.13 -21.26 -4.48
C GLY A 208 6.30 -20.49 -3.16
N TRP A 209 5.96 -21.11 -2.03
CA TRP A 209 6.13 -20.49 -0.72
C TRP A 209 7.61 -20.34 -0.33
N GLU A 210 8.45 -21.32 -0.63
CA GLU A 210 9.90 -21.25 -0.40
C GLU A 210 10.52 -20.08 -1.20
N THR A 211 10.20 -19.95 -2.49
CA THR A 211 10.66 -18.82 -3.32
C THR A 211 10.17 -17.47 -2.79
N ARG A 212 8.90 -17.36 -2.35
CA ARG A 212 8.39 -16.12 -1.76
C ARG A 212 9.08 -15.78 -0.43
N MET A 213 9.33 -16.76 0.42
CA MET A 213 10.07 -16.58 1.68
C MET A 213 11.55 -16.26 1.48
N GLU A 214 12.14 -16.68 0.36
CA GLU A 214 13.50 -16.31 -0.04
C GLU A 214 13.56 -14.86 -0.55
N GLY A 215 12.59 -14.45 -1.36
CA GLY A 215 12.47 -13.08 -1.86
C GLY A 215 11.97 -12.04 -0.84
N ASP A 216 11.36 -12.47 0.27
CA ASP A 216 10.86 -11.57 1.31
C ASP A 216 12.00 -10.98 2.17
N SER A 217 12.45 -9.79 1.78
CA SER A 217 13.48 -9.02 2.49
C SER A 217 13.09 -8.64 3.93
N THR A 218 11.79 -8.52 4.23
CA THR A 218 11.30 -8.14 5.56
C THR A 218 11.29 -9.29 6.57
N LYS A 219 11.52 -10.52 6.09
CA LYS A 219 11.42 -11.78 6.85
C LYS A 219 10.05 -11.95 7.53
N SER A 220 9.01 -11.25 7.08
CA SER A 220 7.65 -11.35 7.64
C SER A 220 7.05 -12.72 7.37
N LEU A 221 7.16 -13.25 6.15
CA LEU A 221 6.61 -14.55 5.79
C LEU A 221 7.28 -15.66 6.60
N ARG A 222 8.60 -15.61 6.75
CA ARG A 222 9.34 -16.59 7.57
C ARG A 222 8.91 -16.58 9.03
N ARG A 223 8.66 -15.40 9.61
CA ARG A 223 8.14 -15.26 10.99
C ARG A 223 6.74 -15.86 11.11
N THR A 224 5.83 -15.56 10.18
CA THR A 224 4.48 -16.14 10.15
C THR A 224 4.51 -17.65 10.01
N PHE A 225 5.29 -18.17 9.05
CA PHE A 225 5.48 -19.61 8.85
C PHE A 225 5.99 -20.28 10.12
N ARG A 226 7.06 -19.73 10.74
CA ARG A 226 7.65 -20.30 11.96
C ARG A 226 6.65 -20.30 13.12
N ALA A 227 5.89 -19.22 13.32
CA ALA A 227 4.87 -19.17 14.36
C ALA A 227 3.80 -20.25 14.18
N ALA A 228 3.24 -20.38 12.96
CA ALA A 228 2.24 -21.40 12.66
C ALA A 228 2.81 -22.83 12.75
N TRP A 229 4.03 -23.04 12.30
CA TRP A 229 4.75 -24.31 12.43
C TRP A 229 4.93 -24.70 13.90
N THR A 230 5.48 -23.81 14.73
CA THR A 230 5.74 -24.08 16.15
C THR A 230 4.44 -24.37 16.89
N PHE A 231 3.41 -23.57 16.66
CA PHE A 231 2.08 -23.83 17.22
C PHE A 231 1.56 -25.22 16.84
N THR A 232 1.71 -25.63 15.57
CA THR A 232 1.28 -26.97 15.11
C THR A 232 2.08 -28.08 15.78
N GLN A 233 3.40 -27.91 15.91
CA GLN A 233 4.26 -28.87 16.61
C GLN A 233 3.85 -29.05 18.08
N GLU A 234 3.53 -27.95 18.78
CA GLU A 234 3.03 -28.01 20.16
C GLU A 234 1.69 -28.75 20.27
N GLN A 235 0.79 -28.55 19.31
CA GLN A 235 -0.50 -29.23 19.26
C GLN A 235 -0.36 -30.73 18.96
N LEU A 236 0.60 -31.11 18.12
CA LEU A 236 0.94 -32.51 17.85
C LEU A 236 1.59 -33.18 19.08
N ALA A 237 2.56 -32.51 19.71
CA ALA A 237 3.25 -33.01 20.89
C ALA A 237 2.33 -33.17 22.11
N SER A 238 1.33 -32.30 22.25
CA SER A 238 0.30 -32.40 23.28
C SER A 238 -0.82 -33.41 22.96
N GLY A 239 -0.80 -34.03 21.77
CA GLY A 239 -1.84 -34.97 21.31
C GLY A 239 -3.19 -34.32 20.99
N LYS A 240 -3.30 -32.99 21.08
CA LYS A 240 -4.53 -32.24 20.74
C LYS A 240 -4.83 -32.30 19.25
N LEU A 241 -3.78 -32.35 18.43
CA LEU A 241 -3.87 -32.60 16.99
C LEU A 241 -3.37 -34.02 16.72
N LYS A 242 -4.20 -34.85 16.07
CA LYS A 242 -3.80 -36.19 15.62
C LYS A 242 -3.46 -36.17 14.13
N VAL A 243 -2.38 -36.86 13.76
CA VAL A 243 -2.04 -37.08 12.35
C VAL A 243 -2.96 -38.17 11.80
N ALA A 244 -3.50 -37.97 10.59
CA ALA A 244 -4.41 -38.92 9.97
C ALA A 244 -3.75 -40.30 9.86
N GLY A 245 -4.43 -41.33 10.40
CA GLY A 245 -3.99 -42.72 10.32
C GLY A 245 -2.98 -43.17 11.38
N THR A 246 -2.57 -42.32 12.32
CA THR A 246 -1.72 -42.72 13.44
C THR A 246 -2.56 -43.41 14.51
N VAL A 247 -2.34 -44.71 14.72
CA VAL A 247 -2.86 -45.47 15.87
C VAL A 247 -2.10 -44.96 17.10
N ASP A 248 -2.76 -44.80 18.26
CA ASP A 248 -2.19 -44.25 19.51
C ASP A 248 -0.93 -45.04 19.95
N GLN A 249 0.21 -44.74 19.35
CA GLN A 249 1.53 -45.28 19.68
C GLN A 249 2.25 -44.24 20.53
N GLU A 250 2.72 -44.65 21.71
CA GLU A 250 3.53 -43.81 22.60
C GLU A 250 4.71 -43.22 21.80
N ILE A 251 4.72 -41.88 21.71
CA ILE A 251 5.69 -41.10 20.95
C ILE A 251 7.06 -41.23 21.65
N SER A 252 7.81 -42.27 21.30
CA SER A 252 9.18 -42.45 21.74
C SER A 252 10.07 -41.45 21.00
N LYS A 253 10.54 -40.44 21.74
CA LYS A 253 11.64 -39.50 21.42
C LYS A 253 11.84 -39.23 19.92
N VAL A 254 11.06 -38.29 19.40
CA VAL A 254 11.25 -37.69 18.07
C VAL A 254 12.67 -37.15 17.96
N SER A 255 13.53 -37.88 17.23
CA SER A 255 14.83 -37.38 16.80
C SER A 255 14.60 -36.29 15.77
N THR A 256 14.80 -35.04 16.16
CA THR A 256 14.89 -33.86 15.28
C THR A 256 16.05 -33.99 14.31
N ARG A 257 15.85 -34.73 13.21
CA ARG A 257 16.74 -34.65 12.06
C ARG A 257 15.92 -34.46 10.79
N TYR A 258 16.17 -33.31 10.17
CA TYR A 258 15.68 -32.85 8.86
C TYR A 258 14.32 -32.18 8.85
N THR A 259 14.21 -31.02 9.51
CA THR A 259 13.28 -29.99 9.04
C THR A 259 14.02 -29.07 8.04
N TRP A 260 13.34 -28.66 6.98
CA TRP A 260 13.87 -27.70 5.98
C TRP A 260 14.35 -26.39 6.64
N VAL A 261 13.72 -26.01 7.77
CA VAL A 261 14.10 -24.88 8.62
C VAL A 261 15.54 -25.02 9.12
N GLU A 262 15.93 -26.18 9.65
CA GLU A 262 17.30 -26.45 10.11
C GLU A 262 18.29 -26.54 8.94
N SER A 263 17.88 -27.11 7.81
CA SER A 263 18.76 -27.23 6.62
C SER A 263 19.08 -25.88 5.96
N MET A 264 18.23 -24.87 6.10
CA MET A 264 18.47 -23.50 5.63
C MET A 264 19.28 -22.69 6.65
N GLU A 265 19.02 -22.85 7.95
CA GLU A 265 19.78 -22.17 9.02
C GLU A 265 21.21 -22.73 9.21
N ALA A 266 21.45 -23.97 8.77
CA ALA A 266 22.78 -24.57 8.74
C ALA A 266 23.65 -24.11 7.55
N ARG A 267 23.11 -23.34 6.58
CA ARG A 267 23.92 -22.80 5.48
C ARG A 267 24.81 -21.65 5.98
N PRO A 268 26.14 -21.71 5.77
CA PRO A 268 27.07 -20.69 6.28
C PRO A 268 26.72 -19.26 5.83
N GLU A 269 26.15 -19.14 4.63
CA GLU A 269 25.74 -17.90 3.98
C GLU A 269 24.68 -17.11 4.79
N TYR A 270 23.88 -17.80 5.62
CA TYR A 270 22.81 -17.18 6.41
C TYR A 270 23.21 -16.84 7.86
N ARG A 271 24.27 -17.45 8.40
CA ARG A 271 24.75 -17.16 9.77
C ARG A 271 25.39 -15.77 9.90
N SER A 272 26.01 -15.26 8.84
CA SER A 272 26.64 -13.93 8.85
C SER A 272 25.64 -12.76 8.84
N SER A 273 24.37 -12.98 8.48
CA SER A 273 23.34 -11.92 8.41
C SER A 273 22.54 -11.73 9.71
N MET A 274 22.64 -12.65 10.69
CA MET A 274 21.93 -12.53 11.98
C MET A 274 22.77 -11.88 13.09
N MET A 275 24.08 -11.65 12.89
CA MET A 275 24.95 -11.04 13.90
C MET A 275 25.22 -9.53 13.67
N THR A 276 24.61 -8.93 12.67
CA THR A 276 24.81 -7.51 12.29
C THR A 276 23.51 -6.69 12.20
N GLY A 277 22.49 -7.08 12.96
CA GLY A 277 21.25 -6.32 13.15
C GLY A 277 20.99 -6.04 14.62
#